data_AF-A0A2K8QRC0-F1
#
_entry.id   AF-A0A2K8QRC0-F1
#
_cell.length_a   1.000
_cell.length_b   1.000
_cell.length_c   1.000
_cell.angle_alpha   90.00
_cell.angle_beta   90.00
_cell.angle_gamma   90.00
#
_symmetry.space_group_name_H-M   'P 1'
#
loop_
_entity.id
_entity.type
_entity.pdbx_description
1 polymer ?
#
loop_
_entity_poly.entity_id
_entity_poly.type
_entity_poly.pdbx_seq_one_letter_code
_entity_poly.pdbx_strand_id
1 'polypeptide(L)'
;MTPPAWQRFSRLRLAQTRWDCLPEQLPEPDRPRFERQLQRQLALEHAVVTAARRQSLAATGAQLQQVAQQLAEELTRTGFSADEQQAIVLHHALMELQLASVGAQAGEPEQAEIRRWYRQHAGRFCRPEQRLTRHLLLTVDDNRPAVGQQMAELLRQLRADPERFESLARRHSHCPTALDGGLMGWVSRGLLFPALDRCLFALTAGALSEPVETELGLHLLRCEAIRPAAPLPEAEALAKAADYLRAQRQRQHQRQWLQTLLPC
;
A
#
# COMPACT_ATOMS: atom_id res chain seq x y z
N MET A 1 -10.86 -35.86 -17.13
CA MET A 1 -9.76 -35.01 -17.64
C MET A 1 -9.34 -34.06 -16.52
N THR A 2 -8.05 -33.87 -16.29
CA THR A 2 -7.55 -32.94 -15.28
C THR A 2 -7.90 -31.50 -15.65
N PRO A 3 -8.43 -30.67 -14.74
CA PRO A 3 -8.72 -29.26 -15.04
C PRO A 3 -7.46 -28.48 -15.45
N PRO A 4 -7.58 -27.46 -16.33
CA PRO A 4 -6.47 -26.56 -16.66
C PRO A 4 -5.80 -25.96 -15.43
N ALA A 5 -4.50 -25.67 -15.54
CA ALA A 5 -3.69 -25.12 -14.43
C ALA A 5 -4.33 -23.88 -13.79
N TRP A 6 -4.84 -22.94 -14.60
CA TRP A 6 -5.51 -21.74 -14.09
C TRP A 6 -6.77 -22.05 -13.28
N GLN A 7 -7.55 -23.09 -13.62
CA GLN A 7 -8.74 -23.46 -12.84
C GLN A 7 -8.37 -24.06 -11.49
N ARG A 8 -7.33 -24.90 -11.46
CA ARG A 8 -6.78 -25.47 -10.22
C ARG A 8 -6.23 -24.35 -9.32
N PHE A 9 -5.54 -23.37 -9.91
CA PHE A 9 -5.05 -22.20 -9.21
C PHE A 9 -6.18 -21.34 -8.64
N SER A 10 -7.21 -21.01 -9.44
CA SER A 10 -8.38 -20.23 -8.97
C SER A 10 -9.14 -20.96 -7.84
N ARG A 11 -9.23 -22.30 -7.90
CA ARG A 11 -9.80 -23.12 -6.82
C ARG A 11 -9.02 -22.97 -5.51
N LEU A 12 -7.70 -23.12 -5.59
CA LEU A 12 -6.82 -23.00 -4.43
C LEU A 12 -6.86 -21.58 -3.84
N ARG A 13 -6.76 -20.55 -4.69
CA ARG A 13 -6.79 -19.15 -4.27
C ARG A 13 -8.11 -18.78 -3.59
N LEU A 14 -9.24 -19.28 -4.11
CA LEU A 14 -10.55 -19.07 -3.49
C LEU A 14 -10.63 -19.70 -2.09
N ALA A 15 -10.14 -20.93 -1.93
CA ALA A 15 -10.14 -21.63 -0.64
C ALA A 15 -9.28 -20.89 0.38
N GLN A 16 -8.06 -20.50 0.01
CA GLN A 16 -7.15 -19.76 0.89
C GLN A 16 -7.71 -18.38 1.26
N THR A 17 -8.24 -17.62 0.31
CA THR A 17 -8.71 -16.25 0.58
C THR A 17 -9.97 -16.21 1.44
N ARG A 18 -10.83 -17.23 1.37
CA ARG A 18 -12.16 -17.21 2.01
C ARG A 18 -12.26 -18.11 3.24
N TRP A 19 -11.47 -19.18 3.30
CA TRP A 19 -11.50 -20.18 4.37
C TRP A 19 -10.13 -20.42 5.01
N ASP A 20 -9.07 -19.74 4.56
CA ASP A 20 -7.70 -19.90 5.06
C ASP A 20 -7.24 -21.37 5.10
N CYS A 21 -7.65 -22.15 4.10
CA CYS A 21 -7.36 -23.58 4.04
C CYS A 21 -7.05 -24.04 2.62
N LEU A 22 -6.53 -25.26 2.49
CA LEU A 22 -6.44 -25.94 1.21
C LEU A 22 -7.82 -26.43 0.75
N PRO A 23 -8.07 -26.57 -0.56
CA PRO A 23 -9.34 -27.09 -1.07
C PRO A 23 -9.73 -28.46 -0.51
N GLU A 24 -8.76 -29.34 -0.20
CA GLU A 24 -9.05 -30.66 0.37
C GLU A 24 -9.48 -30.59 1.84
N GLN A 25 -9.15 -29.49 2.52
CA GLN A 25 -9.41 -29.26 3.96
C GLN A 25 -10.70 -28.47 4.21
N LEU A 26 -11.49 -28.18 3.17
CA LEU A 26 -12.72 -27.41 3.29
C LEU A 26 -13.76 -28.16 4.18
N PRO A 27 -14.34 -27.48 5.19
CA PRO A 27 -15.41 -28.04 6.00
C PRO A 27 -16.58 -28.51 5.14
N GLU A 28 -17.08 -29.73 5.37
CA GLU A 28 -18.26 -30.29 4.68
C GLU A 28 -19.44 -29.30 4.53
N PRO A 29 -19.87 -28.56 5.58
CA PRO A 29 -21.01 -27.63 5.44
C PRO A 29 -20.74 -26.48 4.45
N ASP A 30 -19.48 -26.12 4.23
CA ASP A 30 -19.10 -25.01 3.36
C ASP A 30 -18.87 -25.42 1.91
N ARG A 31 -18.67 -26.72 1.63
CA ARG A 31 -18.40 -27.21 0.28
C ARG A 31 -19.45 -26.80 -0.76
N PRO A 32 -20.77 -26.87 -0.51
CA PRO A 32 -21.75 -26.43 -1.51
C PRO A 32 -21.66 -24.92 -1.81
N ARG A 33 -21.31 -24.10 -0.81
CA ARG A 33 -21.12 -22.65 -0.99
C ARG A 33 -19.84 -22.38 -1.77
N PHE A 34 -18.75 -23.07 -1.44
CA PHE A 34 -17.47 -22.99 -2.14
C PHE A 34 -17.63 -23.34 -3.62
N GLU A 35 -18.27 -24.47 -3.95
CA GLU A 35 -18.42 -24.90 -5.35
C GLU A 35 -19.26 -23.92 -6.17
N ARG A 36 -20.36 -23.37 -5.61
CA ARG A 36 -21.15 -22.32 -6.30
C ARG A 36 -20.33 -21.05 -6.58
N GLN A 37 -19.51 -20.64 -5.61
CA GLN A 37 -18.65 -19.47 -5.79
C GLN A 37 -17.54 -19.73 -6.82
N LEU A 38 -16.92 -20.91 -6.75
CA LEU A 38 -15.89 -21.33 -7.69
C LEU A 38 -16.44 -21.38 -9.12
N GLN A 39 -17.58 -22.04 -9.34
CA GLN A 39 -18.20 -22.14 -10.65
C GLN A 39 -18.47 -20.75 -11.25
N ARG A 40 -19.02 -19.83 -10.45
CA ARG A 40 -19.26 -18.45 -10.88
C ARG A 40 -17.96 -17.71 -11.21
N GLN A 41 -16.92 -17.88 -10.41
CA GLN A 41 -15.60 -17.28 -10.64
C GLN A 41 -14.95 -17.82 -11.92
N LEU A 42 -14.91 -19.15 -12.09
CA LEU A 42 -14.32 -19.79 -13.27
C LEU A 42 -15.06 -19.38 -14.55
N ALA A 43 -16.40 -19.30 -14.51
CA ALA A 43 -17.19 -18.83 -15.65
C ALA A 43 -16.84 -17.38 -16.03
N LEU A 44 -16.70 -16.50 -15.03
CA LEU A 44 -16.31 -15.11 -15.25
C LEU A 44 -14.90 -15.00 -15.84
N GLU A 45 -13.91 -15.62 -15.20
CA GLU A 45 -12.51 -15.59 -15.65
C GLU A 45 -12.38 -16.15 -17.07
N HIS A 46 -13.06 -17.26 -17.37
CA HIS A 46 -13.09 -17.83 -18.71
C HIS A 46 -13.70 -16.88 -19.75
N ALA A 47 -14.81 -16.22 -19.41
CA ALA A 47 -15.47 -15.26 -20.29
C ALA A 47 -14.56 -14.04 -20.57
N VAL A 48 -13.88 -13.53 -19.54
CA VAL A 48 -12.92 -12.42 -19.67
C VAL A 48 -11.77 -12.79 -20.58
N VAL A 49 -11.12 -13.94 -20.36
CA VAL A 49 -9.99 -14.38 -21.20
C VAL A 49 -10.44 -14.72 -22.62
N THR A 50 -11.66 -15.24 -22.79
CA THR A 50 -12.24 -15.45 -24.13
C THR A 50 -12.45 -14.13 -24.86
N ALA A 51 -12.92 -13.09 -24.18
CA ALA A 51 -13.03 -11.75 -24.75
C ALA A 51 -11.66 -11.17 -25.14
N ALA A 52 -10.64 -11.36 -24.29
CA ALA A 52 -9.26 -10.95 -24.59
C ALA A 52 -8.73 -11.58 -25.88
N ARG A 53 -8.95 -12.90 -26.02
CA ARG A 53 -8.53 -13.67 -27.21
C ARG A 53 -9.30 -13.26 -28.47
N ARG A 54 -10.59 -12.96 -28.36
CA ARG A 54 -11.40 -12.44 -29.49
C ARG A 54 -10.92 -11.08 -29.99
N GLN A 55 -10.38 -10.26 -29.10
CA GLN A 55 -9.75 -8.98 -29.43
C GLN A 55 -8.27 -9.13 -29.82
N SER A 56 -7.75 -10.36 -29.86
CA SER A 56 -6.34 -10.66 -30.14
C SER A 56 -5.36 -9.92 -29.22
N LEU A 57 -5.75 -9.69 -27.96
CA LEU A 57 -4.86 -9.11 -26.95
C LEU A 57 -3.71 -10.09 -26.66
N ALA A 58 -2.49 -9.57 -26.65
CA ALA A 58 -1.28 -10.33 -26.36
C ALA A 58 -0.46 -9.63 -25.27
N ALA A 59 -0.10 -10.38 -24.24
CA ALA A 59 0.77 -9.88 -23.18
C ALA A 59 2.22 -9.81 -23.66
N THR A 60 2.85 -8.67 -23.40
CA THR A 60 4.29 -8.49 -23.61
C THR A 60 5.08 -9.27 -22.57
N GLY A 61 6.37 -9.54 -22.84
CA GLY A 61 7.25 -10.20 -21.88
C GLY A 61 7.33 -9.46 -20.54
N ALA A 62 7.33 -8.13 -20.56
CA ALA A 62 7.34 -7.30 -19.34
C ALA A 62 6.05 -7.46 -18.52
N GLN A 63 4.88 -7.49 -19.17
CA GLN A 63 3.60 -7.73 -18.49
C GLN A 63 3.53 -9.13 -17.88
N LEU A 64 4.00 -10.15 -18.61
CA LEU A 64 4.07 -11.51 -18.09
C LEU A 64 5.00 -11.60 -16.87
N GLN A 65 6.16 -10.94 -16.91
CA GLN A 65 7.10 -10.91 -15.79
C GLN A 65 6.50 -10.20 -14.57
N GLN A 66 5.79 -9.10 -14.77
CA GLN A 66 5.12 -8.37 -13.69
C GLN A 66 4.05 -9.24 -13.02
N VAL A 67 3.21 -9.91 -13.81
CA VAL A 67 2.18 -10.82 -13.28
C VAL A 67 2.82 -12.03 -12.58
N ALA A 68 3.91 -12.57 -13.12
CA ALA A 68 4.65 -13.65 -12.47
C ALA A 68 5.20 -13.24 -11.10
N GLN A 69 5.73 -12.02 -10.96
CA GLN A 69 6.20 -11.48 -9.68
C GLN A 69 5.07 -11.32 -8.66
N GLN A 70 3.91 -10.83 -9.10
CA GLN A 70 2.74 -10.68 -8.22
C GLN A 70 2.19 -12.02 -7.72
N LEU A 71 2.30 -13.08 -8.52
CA LEU A 71 1.82 -14.41 -8.16
C LEU A 71 2.92 -15.31 -7.56
N ALA A 72 4.16 -14.84 -7.44
CA ALA A 72 5.33 -15.67 -7.11
C ALA A 72 5.19 -16.39 -5.76
N GLU A 73 4.71 -15.69 -4.74
CA GLU A 73 4.49 -16.25 -3.40
C GLU A 73 3.42 -17.36 -3.42
N GLU A 74 2.30 -17.11 -4.10
CA GLU A 74 1.20 -18.08 -4.24
C GLU A 74 1.64 -19.30 -5.07
N LEU A 75 2.34 -19.10 -6.18
CA LEU A 75 2.76 -20.17 -7.10
C LEU A 75 3.86 -21.06 -6.50
N THR A 76 4.79 -20.48 -5.74
CA THR A 76 5.88 -21.23 -5.10
C THR A 76 5.33 -22.21 -4.04
N ARG A 77 4.25 -21.84 -3.37
CA ARG A 77 3.66 -22.62 -2.27
C ARG A 77 2.77 -23.79 -2.73
N THR A 78 2.50 -23.89 -4.02
CA THR A 78 1.38 -24.68 -4.55
C THR A 78 1.78 -25.82 -5.50
N GLY A 79 3.08 -25.98 -5.76
CA GLY A 79 3.63 -27.15 -6.44
C GLY A 79 3.30 -27.26 -7.94
N PHE A 80 2.84 -26.18 -8.59
CA PHE A 80 2.65 -26.15 -10.05
C PHE A 80 3.98 -26.28 -10.79
N SER A 81 4.00 -27.02 -11.90
CA SER A 81 5.18 -27.10 -12.76
C SER A 81 5.47 -25.75 -13.46
N ALA A 82 6.66 -25.59 -14.03
CA ALA A 82 7.03 -24.35 -14.75
C ALA A 82 6.03 -24.02 -15.88
N ASP A 83 5.62 -25.01 -16.67
CA ASP A 83 4.63 -24.84 -17.74
C ASP A 83 3.26 -24.42 -17.21
N GLU A 84 2.85 -25.00 -16.08
CA GLU A 84 1.60 -24.67 -15.42
C GLU A 84 1.61 -23.25 -14.85
N GLN A 85 2.72 -22.84 -14.23
CA GLN A 85 2.94 -21.48 -13.75
C GLN A 85 2.86 -20.49 -14.91
N GLN A 86 3.52 -20.77 -16.04
CA GLN A 86 3.45 -19.93 -17.23
C GLN A 86 2.03 -19.80 -17.77
N ALA A 87 1.27 -20.91 -17.80
CA ALA A 87 -0.13 -20.89 -18.21
C ALA A 87 -1.03 -20.07 -17.26
N ILE A 88 -0.79 -20.15 -15.94
CA ILE A 88 -1.50 -19.35 -14.93
C ILE A 88 -1.19 -17.86 -15.10
N VAL A 89 0.09 -17.52 -15.26
CA VAL A 89 0.55 -16.14 -15.49
C VAL A 89 -0.06 -15.56 -16.76
N LEU A 90 -0.04 -16.31 -17.87
CA LEU A 90 -0.66 -15.86 -19.12
C LEU A 90 -2.16 -15.63 -18.97
N HIS A 91 -2.87 -16.52 -18.26
CA HIS A 91 -4.30 -16.37 -17.99
C HIS A 91 -4.59 -15.08 -17.22
N HIS A 92 -3.83 -14.80 -16.16
CA HIS A 92 -3.98 -13.56 -15.38
C HIS A 92 -3.62 -12.31 -16.18
N ALA A 93 -2.53 -12.35 -16.95
CA ALA A 93 -2.14 -11.24 -17.82
C ALA A 93 -3.22 -10.90 -18.86
N LEU A 94 -3.87 -11.91 -19.47
CA LEU A 94 -4.97 -11.69 -20.40
C LEU A 94 -6.20 -11.08 -19.71
N MET A 95 -6.49 -11.46 -18.46
CA MET A 95 -7.55 -10.82 -17.68
C MET A 95 -7.26 -9.34 -17.41
N GLU A 96 -6.05 -9.03 -16.96
CA GLU A 96 -5.62 -7.65 -16.69
C GLU A 96 -5.69 -6.79 -17.96
N LEU A 97 -5.18 -7.30 -19.07
CA LEU A 97 -5.23 -6.63 -20.38
C LEU A 97 -6.66 -6.38 -20.84
N GLN A 98 -7.54 -7.37 -20.71
CA GLN A 98 -8.93 -7.21 -21.11
C GLN A 98 -9.65 -6.18 -20.26
N LEU A 99 -9.45 -6.20 -18.93
CA LEU A 99 -10.02 -5.21 -18.03
C LEU A 99 -9.47 -3.81 -18.32
N ALA A 100 -8.17 -3.68 -18.61
CA ALA A 100 -7.56 -2.41 -19.01
C ALA A 100 -8.13 -1.90 -20.35
N SER A 101 -8.27 -2.77 -21.35
CA SER A 101 -8.88 -2.46 -22.66
C SER A 101 -10.31 -1.95 -22.51
N VAL A 102 -11.12 -2.64 -21.69
CA VAL A 102 -12.49 -2.21 -21.37
C VAL A 102 -12.47 -0.87 -20.62
N GLY A 103 -11.61 -0.72 -19.61
CA GLY A 103 -11.48 0.54 -18.86
C GLY A 103 -11.16 1.73 -19.77
N ALA A 104 -10.27 1.56 -20.75
CA ALA A 104 -9.90 2.61 -21.70
C ALA A 104 -11.09 3.12 -22.55
N GLN A 105 -12.18 2.35 -22.66
CA GLN A 105 -13.39 2.73 -23.41
C GLN A 105 -14.34 3.64 -22.60
N ALA A 106 -14.07 3.88 -21.32
CA ALA A 106 -14.97 4.66 -20.44
C ALA A 106 -15.02 6.17 -20.75
N GLY A 107 -14.12 6.67 -21.62
CA GLY A 107 -14.03 8.08 -21.98
C GLY A 107 -13.43 8.98 -20.88
N GLU A 108 -12.86 10.11 -21.30
CA GLU A 108 -12.22 11.07 -20.38
C GLU A 108 -13.25 11.99 -19.70
N PRO A 109 -13.07 12.33 -18.41
CA PRO A 109 -13.92 13.30 -17.72
C PRO A 109 -13.76 14.70 -18.34
N GLU A 110 -14.89 15.39 -18.47
CA GLU A 110 -14.89 16.73 -19.06
C GLU A 110 -14.31 17.76 -18.09
N GLN A 111 -13.67 18.80 -18.62
CA GLN A 111 -13.09 19.87 -17.81
C GLN A 111 -14.12 20.55 -16.88
N ALA A 112 -15.37 20.72 -17.33
CA ALA A 112 -16.43 21.27 -16.52
C ALA A 112 -16.83 20.36 -15.35
N GLU A 113 -16.86 19.05 -15.58
CA GLU A 113 -17.12 18.04 -14.55
C GLU A 113 -16.00 18.00 -13.51
N ILE A 114 -14.73 17.98 -13.95
CA ILE A 114 -13.56 17.99 -13.07
C ILE A 114 -13.62 19.20 -12.13
N ARG A 115 -13.83 20.41 -12.67
CA ARG A 115 -13.94 21.64 -11.88
C ARG A 115 -15.13 21.64 -10.93
N ARG A 116 -16.27 21.08 -11.33
CA ARG A 116 -17.46 20.96 -10.47
C ARG A 116 -17.18 20.00 -9.31
N TRP A 117 -16.62 18.84 -9.61
CA TRP A 117 -16.30 17.84 -8.62
C TRP A 117 -15.23 18.34 -7.65
N TYR A 118 -14.17 19.01 -8.14
CA TYR A 118 -13.16 19.65 -7.29
C TYR A 118 -13.78 20.65 -6.33
N ARG A 119 -14.65 21.56 -6.80
CA ARG A 119 -15.34 22.54 -5.94
C ARG A 119 -16.16 21.89 -4.83
N GLN A 120 -16.82 20.76 -5.11
CA GLN A 120 -17.60 20.00 -4.12
C GLN A 120 -16.73 19.23 -3.12
N HIS A 121 -15.45 18.99 -3.45
CA HIS A 121 -14.55 18.15 -2.67
C HIS A 121 -13.23 18.86 -2.32
N ALA A 122 -13.19 20.20 -2.36
CA ALA A 122 -11.97 20.98 -2.24
C ALA A 122 -11.19 20.67 -0.95
N GLY A 123 -11.90 20.39 0.15
CA GLY A 123 -11.29 20.00 1.43
C GLY A 123 -10.47 18.69 1.40
N ARG A 124 -10.62 17.86 0.35
CA ARG A 124 -9.79 16.66 0.14
C ARG A 124 -8.43 16.98 -0.51
N PHE A 125 -8.27 18.17 -1.06
CA PHE A 125 -7.07 18.60 -1.79
C PHE A 125 -6.21 19.50 -0.92
N CYS A 126 -5.81 18.96 0.23
CA CYS A 126 -4.89 19.62 1.14
C CYS A 126 -3.68 18.71 1.36
N ARG A 127 -2.48 19.29 1.25
CA ARG A 127 -1.30 18.65 1.81
C ARG A 127 -1.47 18.62 3.33
N PRO A 128 -1.27 17.46 3.99
CA PRO A 128 -1.29 17.41 5.44
C PRO A 128 -0.14 18.24 6.03
N GLU A 129 -0.27 18.62 7.29
CA GLU A 129 0.85 19.19 8.05
C GLU A 129 1.98 18.16 8.14
N GLN A 130 3.21 18.64 7.97
CA GLN A 130 4.42 17.82 8.10
C GLN A 130 5.42 18.50 9.03
N ARG A 131 6.20 17.70 9.74
CA ARG A 131 7.32 18.15 10.59
C ARG A 131 8.62 17.62 10.01
N LEU A 132 9.57 18.51 9.71
CA LEU A 132 10.94 18.10 9.39
C LEU A 132 11.56 17.62 10.70
N THR A 133 11.93 16.33 10.76
CA THR A 133 12.16 15.68 12.04
C THR A 133 13.50 14.95 12.08
N ARG A 134 14.20 15.10 13.21
CA ARG A 134 15.28 14.19 13.61
C ARG A 134 14.89 13.35 14.82
N HIS A 135 15.43 12.14 14.88
CA HIS A 135 15.11 11.11 15.87
C HIS A 135 16.37 10.45 16.43
N LEU A 136 16.35 10.23 17.74
CA LEU A 136 17.33 9.43 18.46
C LEU A 136 16.59 8.39 19.29
N LEU A 137 17.00 7.13 19.21
CA LEU A 137 16.45 6.02 19.99
C LEU A 137 17.56 5.37 20.80
N LEU A 138 17.32 5.12 22.08
CA LEU A 138 18.08 4.16 22.88
C LEU A 138 17.14 3.00 23.23
N THR A 139 17.47 1.80 22.76
CA THR A 139 16.68 0.60 23.08
C THR A 139 16.84 0.24 24.56
N VAL A 140 15.75 -0.26 25.16
CA VAL A 140 15.76 -0.71 26.55
C VAL A 140 15.59 -2.22 26.56
N ASP A 141 16.68 -2.94 26.78
CA ASP A 141 16.67 -4.39 26.93
C ASP A 141 16.42 -4.74 28.42
N ASP A 142 17.47 -4.87 29.24
CA ASP A 142 17.36 -5.26 30.66
C ASP A 142 17.85 -4.21 31.70
N ASN A 143 18.52 -3.14 31.26
CA ASN A 143 19.11 -2.11 32.15
C ASN A 143 18.51 -0.72 31.94
N ARG A 144 17.22 -0.60 32.27
CA ARG A 144 16.45 0.65 32.17
C ARG A 144 17.07 1.85 32.91
N PRO A 145 17.62 1.71 34.13
CA PRO A 145 18.25 2.85 34.82
C PRO A 145 19.42 3.45 34.06
N ALA A 146 20.31 2.62 33.50
CA ALA A 146 21.46 3.10 32.74
C ALA A 146 21.02 3.80 31.44
N VAL A 147 20.06 3.23 30.71
CA VAL A 147 19.52 3.85 29.49
C VAL A 147 18.85 5.19 29.81
N GLY A 148 18.14 5.29 30.93
CA GLY A 148 17.54 6.55 31.41
C GLY A 148 18.59 7.62 31.71
N GLN A 149 19.69 7.26 32.40
CA GLN A 149 20.79 8.18 32.68
C GLN A 149 21.46 8.67 31.40
N GLN A 150 21.74 7.76 30.46
CA GLN A 150 22.32 8.11 29.17
C GLN A 150 21.39 9.02 28.37
N MET A 151 20.08 8.73 28.36
CA MET A 151 19.10 9.56 27.68
C MET A 151 19.03 10.98 28.27
N ALA A 152 19.04 11.10 29.60
CA ALA A 152 19.05 12.39 30.28
C ALA A 152 20.31 13.21 29.94
N GLU A 153 21.46 12.55 29.84
CA GLU A 153 22.72 13.19 29.45
C GLU A 153 22.69 13.65 27.98
N LEU A 154 22.19 12.84 27.06
CA LEU A 154 22.00 13.24 25.66
C LEU A 154 21.04 14.43 25.54
N LEU A 155 19.93 14.42 26.26
CA LEU A 155 18.99 15.55 26.32
C LEU A 155 19.67 16.81 26.83
N ARG A 156 20.48 16.72 27.90
CA ARG A 156 21.22 17.85 28.45
C ARG A 156 22.20 18.44 27.42
N GLN A 157 22.95 17.59 26.71
CA GLN A 157 23.86 18.02 25.65
C GLN A 157 23.12 18.70 24.49
N LEU A 158 21.96 18.17 24.08
CA LEU A 158 21.16 18.73 23.01
C LEU A 158 20.43 20.03 23.39
N ARG A 159 20.08 20.21 24.65
CA ARG A 159 19.55 21.50 25.15
C ARG A 159 20.62 22.58 25.17
N ALA A 160 21.87 22.22 25.48
CA ALA A 160 22.99 23.15 25.46
C ALA A 160 23.41 23.52 24.03
N ASP A 161 23.41 22.54 23.13
CA ASP A 161 23.77 22.72 21.72
C ASP A 161 22.94 21.77 20.83
N PRO A 162 21.81 22.25 20.28
CA PRO A 162 20.96 21.46 19.41
C PRO A 162 21.64 21.00 18.12
N GLU A 163 22.65 21.72 17.62
CA GLU A 163 23.34 21.39 16.35
C GLU A 163 24.09 20.05 16.44
N ARG A 164 24.41 19.62 17.66
CA ARG A 164 25.03 18.32 17.91
C ARG A 164 24.11 17.11 17.68
N PHE A 165 22.82 17.32 17.41
CA PHE A 165 21.84 16.23 17.22
C PHE A 165 22.34 15.18 16.24
N GLU A 166 22.80 15.59 15.06
CA GLU A 166 23.32 14.68 14.05
C GLU A 166 24.47 13.83 14.59
N SER A 167 25.45 14.48 15.21
CA SER A 167 26.65 13.81 15.73
C SER A 167 26.32 12.84 16.87
N LEU A 168 25.37 13.19 17.74
CA LEU A 168 24.95 12.36 18.86
C LEU A 168 24.07 11.19 18.40
N ALA A 169 23.19 11.43 17.42
CA ALA A 169 22.41 10.38 16.79
C ALA A 169 23.31 9.35 16.11
N ARG A 170 24.31 9.78 15.33
CA ARG A 170 25.29 8.89 14.68
C ARG A 170 26.03 8.00 15.68
N ARG A 171 26.36 8.52 16.87
CA ARG A 171 27.17 7.82 17.87
C ARG A 171 26.37 6.91 18.79
N HIS A 172 25.14 7.32 19.13
CA HIS A 172 24.40 6.71 20.24
C HIS A 172 23.04 6.14 19.83
N SER A 173 22.46 6.56 18.71
CA SER A 173 21.12 6.10 18.33
C SER A 173 21.17 4.67 17.82
N HIS A 174 20.22 3.86 18.27
CA HIS A 174 19.97 2.49 17.79
C HIS A 174 18.94 2.45 16.65
N CYS A 175 18.43 3.61 16.21
CA CYS A 175 17.54 3.69 15.04
C CYS A 175 18.35 3.62 13.73
N PRO A 176 17.88 2.95 12.65
CA PRO A 176 18.55 2.96 11.35
C PRO A 176 18.87 4.37 10.80
N THR A 177 18.06 5.37 11.15
CA THR A 177 18.30 6.77 10.76
C THR A 177 19.55 7.38 11.39
N ALA A 178 20.19 6.72 12.36
CA ALA A 178 21.48 7.13 12.94
C ALA A 178 22.54 7.35 11.85
N LEU A 179 22.54 6.51 10.80
CA LEU A 179 23.45 6.62 9.66
C LEU A 179 23.27 7.92 8.85
N ASP A 180 22.12 8.59 8.99
CA ASP A 180 21.84 9.90 8.40
C ASP A 180 21.64 10.98 9.48
N GLY A 181 22.34 10.85 10.62
CA GLY A 181 22.26 11.85 11.68
C GLY A 181 20.90 11.92 12.37
N GLY A 182 20.15 10.82 12.36
CA GLY A 182 18.79 10.74 12.88
C GLY A 182 17.74 11.39 11.98
N LEU A 183 18.07 11.80 10.76
CA LEU A 183 17.12 12.48 9.87
C LEU A 183 16.01 11.54 9.41
N MET A 184 14.76 11.92 9.67
CA MET A 184 13.55 11.24 9.14
C MET A 184 12.90 12.01 7.99
N GLY A 185 13.35 13.23 7.72
CA GLY A 185 12.75 14.10 6.71
C GLY A 185 11.39 14.66 7.15
N TRP A 186 10.51 14.92 6.18
CA TRP A 186 9.18 15.46 6.42
C TRP A 186 8.19 14.37 6.82
N VAL A 187 7.85 14.33 8.11
CA VAL A 187 6.95 13.33 8.69
C VAL A 187 5.52 13.88 8.77
N SER A 188 4.56 13.14 8.23
CA SER A 188 3.12 13.39 8.37
C SER A 188 2.56 12.65 9.59
N ARG A 189 1.41 13.11 10.12
CA ARG A 189 0.72 12.43 11.23
C ARG A 189 0.37 10.99 10.87
N GLY A 190 0.44 10.10 11.86
CA GLY A 190 0.07 8.69 11.75
C GLY A 190 1.16 7.78 11.19
N LEU A 191 2.38 8.31 10.95
CA LEU A 191 3.51 7.53 10.45
C LEU A 191 4.45 7.04 11.58
N LEU A 192 4.27 7.51 12.81
CA LEU A 192 5.05 7.13 13.98
C LEU A 192 4.19 6.38 15.01
N PHE A 193 4.84 5.73 15.98
CA PHE A 193 4.16 5.21 17.17
C PHE A 193 3.30 6.30 17.82
N PRO A 194 2.10 5.99 18.35
CA PRO A 194 1.15 7.00 18.84
C PRO A 194 1.74 7.99 19.87
N ALA A 195 2.66 7.54 20.72
CA ALA A 195 3.34 8.41 21.69
C ALA A 195 4.29 9.41 21.02
N LEU A 196 5.07 8.94 20.03
CA LEU A 196 5.99 9.77 19.25
C LEU A 196 5.23 10.75 18.34
N ASP A 197 4.15 10.31 17.70
CA ASP A 197 3.33 11.18 16.85
C ASP A 197 2.72 12.33 17.66
N ARG A 198 2.08 12.02 18.81
CA ARG A 198 1.53 13.05 19.71
C ARG A 198 2.60 14.03 20.16
N CYS A 199 3.78 13.53 20.55
CA CYS A 199 4.88 14.36 20.99
C CYS A 199 5.41 15.26 19.86
N LEU A 200 5.80 14.68 18.73
CA LEU A 200 6.36 15.39 17.58
C LEU A 200 5.45 16.53 17.13
N PHE A 201 4.15 16.28 17.05
CA PHE A 201 3.22 17.28 16.56
C PHE A 201 2.78 18.30 17.60
N ALA A 202 3.12 18.12 18.88
CA ALA A 202 3.00 19.15 19.91
C ALA A 202 4.21 20.11 19.92
N LEU A 203 5.33 19.74 19.28
CA LEU A 203 6.53 20.57 19.20
C LEU A 203 6.34 21.77 18.26
N THR A 204 6.94 22.89 18.63
CA THR A 204 7.16 24.05 17.75
C THR A 204 8.41 23.84 16.90
N ALA A 205 8.57 24.63 15.83
CA ALA A 205 9.76 24.57 14.98
C ALA A 205 11.02 24.92 15.81
N GLY A 206 12.08 24.16 15.61
CA GLY A 206 13.33 24.20 16.37
C GLY A 206 13.31 23.44 17.70
N ALA A 207 12.14 23.02 18.20
CA ALA A 207 12.03 22.45 19.54
C ALA A 207 12.49 20.98 19.61
N LEU A 208 12.99 20.62 20.78
CA LEU A 208 13.38 19.28 21.19
C LEU A 208 12.37 18.73 22.20
N SER A 209 12.03 17.46 22.10
CA SER A 209 11.12 16.79 23.05
C SER A 209 11.80 16.46 24.38
N GLU A 210 10.96 16.20 25.39
CA GLU A 210 11.37 15.33 26.50
C GLU A 210 11.56 13.88 26.02
N PRO A 211 12.22 13.01 26.81
CA PRO A 211 12.29 11.59 26.51
C PRO A 211 10.89 10.98 26.41
N VAL A 212 10.59 10.38 25.28
CA VAL A 212 9.32 9.67 25.03
C VAL A 212 9.59 8.18 25.10
N GLU A 213 8.76 7.45 25.84
CA GLU A 213 8.86 6.00 25.94
C GLU A 213 7.94 5.30 24.92
N THR A 214 8.47 4.24 24.30
CA THR A 214 7.69 3.24 23.56
C THR A 214 8.15 1.84 23.95
N GLU A 215 7.52 0.82 23.38
CA GLU A 215 7.94 -0.59 23.54
C GLU A 215 9.38 -0.87 23.09
N LEU A 216 9.98 -0.03 22.24
CA LEU A 216 11.36 -0.19 21.79
C LEU A 216 12.37 0.41 22.78
N GLY A 217 11.97 1.39 23.59
CA GLY A 217 12.86 2.10 24.50
C GLY A 217 12.55 3.60 24.59
N LEU A 218 13.60 4.40 24.80
CA LEU A 218 13.50 5.86 24.98
C LEU A 218 13.88 6.60 23.72
N HIS A 219 13.14 7.67 23.44
CA HIS A 219 13.29 8.46 22.22
C HIS A 219 13.43 9.95 22.49
N LEU A 220 14.21 10.63 21.66
CA LEU A 220 14.19 12.09 21.52
C LEU A 220 13.81 12.46 20.10
N LEU A 221 12.98 13.50 19.98
CA LEU A 221 12.50 14.04 18.72
C LEU A 221 12.86 15.52 18.66
N ARG A 222 13.40 15.95 17.53
CA ARG A 222 13.58 17.37 17.22
C ARG A 222 12.74 17.73 16.02
N CYS A 223 11.85 18.72 16.17
CA CYS A 223 11.17 19.33 15.05
C CYS A 223 12.04 20.47 14.53
N GLU A 224 12.69 20.28 13.38
CA GLU A 224 13.52 21.33 12.79
C GLU A 224 12.67 22.41 12.12
N ALA A 225 11.63 21.99 11.39
CA ALA A 225 10.74 22.90 10.69
C ALA A 225 9.32 22.35 10.61
N ILE A 226 8.37 23.29 10.49
CA ILE A 226 6.96 22.99 10.35
C ILE A 226 6.51 23.40 8.96
N ARG A 227 5.86 22.47 8.28
CA ARG A 227 5.18 22.71 7.01
C ARG A 227 3.69 22.57 7.26
N PRO A 228 2.94 23.69 7.35
CA PRO A 228 1.53 23.63 7.70
C PRO A 228 0.73 22.89 6.63
N ALA A 229 -0.44 22.41 7.06
CA ALA A 229 -1.45 21.95 6.13
C ALA A 229 -1.83 23.11 5.20
N ALA A 230 -1.86 22.85 3.91
CA ALA A 230 -2.16 23.85 2.90
C ALA A 230 -2.95 23.22 1.76
N PRO A 231 -3.88 23.94 1.14
CA PRO A 231 -4.49 23.50 -0.11
C PRO A 231 -3.40 23.18 -1.14
N LEU A 232 -3.63 22.13 -1.92
CA LEU A 232 -2.79 21.87 -3.09
C LEU A 232 -2.96 23.01 -4.09
N PRO A 233 -1.92 23.33 -4.88
CA PRO A 233 -2.07 24.23 -6.02
C PRO A 233 -3.23 23.77 -6.91
N GLU A 234 -4.05 24.70 -7.40
CA GLU A 234 -5.27 24.36 -8.13
C GLU A 234 -5.00 23.42 -9.31
N ALA A 235 -3.93 23.65 -10.06
CA ALA A 235 -3.54 22.78 -11.17
C ALA A 235 -3.27 21.33 -10.72
N GLU A 236 -2.60 21.14 -9.59
CA GLU A 236 -2.34 19.81 -9.03
C GLU A 236 -3.63 19.17 -8.50
N ALA A 237 -4.48 19.95 -7.83
CA ALA A 237 -5.75 19.49 -7.31
C ALA A 237 -6.70 19.04 -8.44
N LEU A 238 -6.78 19.82 -9.52
CA LEU A 238 -7.57 19.48 -10.71
C LEU A 238 -7.03 18.25 -11.42
N ALA A 239 -5.70 18.08 -11.52
CA ALA A 239 -5.10 16.87 -12.08
C ALA A 239 -5.48 15.62 -11.28
N LYS A 240 -5.35 15.67 -9.94
CA LYS A 240 -5.75 14.56 -9.05
C LYS A 240 -7.26 14.29 -9.11
N ALA A 241 -8.08 15.33 -9.22
CA ALA A 241 -9.52 15.19 -9.43
C ALA A 241 -9.85 14.50 -10.76
N ALA A 242 -9.14 14.85 -11.84
CA ALA A 242 -9.29 14.20 -13.14
C ALA A 242 -8.92 12.72 -13.07
N ASP A 243 -7.80 12.38 -12.43
CA ASP A 243 -7.36 11.00 -12.25
C ASP A 243 -8.39 10.19 -11.44
N TYR A 244 -8.93 10.77 -10.37
CA TYR A 244 -9.98 10.14 -9.58
C TYR A 244 -11.23 9.84 -10.42
N LEU A 245 -11.71 10.83 -11.18
CA LEU A 245 -12.90 10.68 -12.02
C LEU A 245 -12.68 9.69 -13.17
N ARG A 246 -11.50 9.72 -13.80
CA ARG A 246 -11.12 8.74 -14.83
C ARG A 246 -11.15 7.32 -14.25
N ALA A 247 -10.50 7.11 -13.10
CA ALA A 247 -10.49 5.81 -12.44
C ALA A 247 -11.89 5.35 -12.01
N GLN A 248 -12.76 6.29 -11.58
CA GLN A 248 -14.15 5.99 -11.25
C GLN A 248 -14.93 5.53 -12.48
N ARG A 249 -14.82 6.24 -13.60
CA ARG A 249 -15.48 5.89 -14.86
C ARG A 249 -14.99 4.55 -15.40
N GLN A 250 -13.68 4.31 -15.41
CA GLN A 250 -13.08 3.03 -15.79
C GLN A 250 -13.65 1.87 -14.97
N ARG A 251 -13.69 2.00 -13.64
CA ARG A 251 -14.28 0.96 -12.76
C ARG A 251 -15.76 0.74 -13.02
N GLN A 252 -16.52 1.81 -13.25
CA GLN A 252 -17.95 1.70 -13.56
C GLN A 252 -18.18 0.96 -14.88
N HIS A 253 -17.41 1.32 -15.91
CA HIS A 253 -17.53 0.71 -17.24
C HIS A 253 -17.09 -0.78 -17.21
N GLN A 254 -15.97 -1.09 -16.56
CA GLN A 254 -15.55 -2.48 -16.33
C GLN A 254 -16.61 -3.30 -15.59
N ARG A 255 -17.21 -2.74 -14.54
CA ARG A 255 -18.27 -3.41 -13.79
C ARG A 255 -19.51 -3.68 -14.67
N GLN A 256 -19.93 -2.70 -15.46
CA GLN A 256 -21.05 -2.88 -16.40
C GLN A 256 -20.73 -3.96 -17.41
N TRP A 257 -19.53 -3.96 -17.99
CA TRP A 257 -19.07 -4.98 -18.92
C TRP A 257 -19.04 -6.38 -18.28
N LEU A 258 -18.49 -6.53 -17.06
CA LEU A 258 -18.50 -7.82 -16.34
C LEU A 258 -19.92 -8.35 -16.09
N GLN A 259 -20.90 -7.47 -15.85
CA GLN A 259 -22.31 -7.85 -15.72
C GLN A 259 -22.89 -8.39 -17.04
N THR A 260 -22.40 -7.93 -18.20
CA THR A 260 -22.84 -8.48 -19.49
C THR A 260 -22.30 -9.89 -19.77
N LEU A 261 -21.22 -10.30 -19.09
CA LEU A 261 -20.61 -11.62 -19.26
C LEU A 261 -21.26 -12.72 -18.42
N LEU A 262 -21.96 -12.35 -17.35
CA LEU A 262 -22.65 -13.29 -16.47
C LEU A 262 -24.17 -13.16 -16.74
N PRO A 263 -24.79 -14.11 -17.47
CA PRO A 263 -26.24 -14.16 -17.51
C PRO A 263 -26.80 -14.35 -16.09
N CYS A 264 -27.92 -13.68 -15.80
CA CYS A 264 -28.66 -13.83 -14.55
C CYS A 264 -29.06 -15.28 -14.27
#